data_AF-A0A922T396-F1
#
_entry.id   AF-A0A922T396-F1
#
_cell.length_a   1.000
_cell.length_b   1.000
_cell.length_c   1.000
_cell.angle_alpha   90.00
_cell.angle_beta   90.00
_cell.angle_gamma   90.00
#
_symmetry.space_group_name_H-M   'P 1'
#
loop_
_entity.id
_entity.type
_entity.pdbx_description
1 polymer ?
#
loop_
_entity_poly.entity_id
_entity_poly.type
_entity_poly.pdbx_seq_one_letter_code
_entity_poly.pdbx_strand_id
1 'polypeptide(L)'
;MIAIIRTREKGRSQFLCELDIMQFTENQVRDRMIERGIKDDAFFICGFSDWNVDRIMSLSEVYLLKSCIVGLYDGDDYIVQYLLKKGLSVPALVTKFYVFLSKDEKEAMGYVLKNVSFDSLIDFWQRSVTWVNALNAYIQSGILLNTSKGFYVLKTEGDWMDYLVKIKKFLLRYTKKEKGGKQPKPKEVRQKTATIMVYGILGLLFLVGFLGALRAIGLSNQVNSLKATVLSSKQQNGKDTKEILDIPRVQYYMNNFVYTYINYSDDTATKRKEELDNYYSFSTANLVDDVKKERKLQTQRLVSVEQEEDYHIALMRIGYEVDSKSYQMTLAIPFRMANGLLAIVSPPYTLAEDLFQGKSKSFERKTVDQAKSLPKQEMLSIQKFLPVFFDKYALSNEIDLKLLMKHPELMGGNYRVKSLDANNARYYQDKSNQVVQLMVTFEDMVTGGTRSENFTLYLIKSDNGWYVDKLYHYFK
;
A
#
# COMPACT_ATOMS: atom_id res chain seq x y z
N MET A 1 -1.23 9.55 17.03
CA MET A 1 -1.20 8.11 17.36
C MET A 1 -2.44 7.76 18.17
N ILE A 2 -3.62 7.87 17.54
CA ILE A 2 -4.92 7.66 18.19
C ILE A 2 -5.26 6.17 18.13
N ALA A 3 -5.02 5.46 19.23
CA ALA A 3 -5.22 4.02 19.32
C ALA A 3 -6.70 3.66 19.52
N ILE A 4 -7.18 2.68 18.76
CA ILE A 4 -8.51 2.09 18.93
C ILE A 4 -8.41 0.97 19.95
N ILE A 5 -8.93 1.16 21.16
CA ILE A 5 -8.88 0.16 22.22
C ILE A 5 -10.15 -0.68 22.21
N ARG A 6 -10.00 -2.00 22.29
CA ARG A 6 -11.09 -2.97 22.35
C ARG A 6 -10.90 -3.93 23.53
N THR A 7 -12.01 -4.42 24.07
CA THR A 7 -12.02 -5.48 25.09
C THR A 7 -12.42 -6.83 24.49
N ARG A 8 -12.05 -7.92 25.15
CA ARG A 8 -12.51 -9.29 24.86
C ARG A 8 -13.48 -9.73 25.93
N GLU A 9 -14.74 -9.89 25.55
CA GLU A 9 -15.76 -10.46 26.44
C GLU A 9 -16.42 -11.66 25.75
N LYS A 10 -16.34 -12.84 26.39
CA LYS A 10 -17.02 -14.08 25.94
C LYS A 10 -16.79 -14.42 24.45
N GLY A 11 -15.55 -14.21 23.97
CA GLY A 11 -15.17 -14.49 22.59
C GLY A 11 -15.60 -13.43 21.57
N ARG A 12 -16.21 -12.32 21.99
CA ARG A 12 -16.55 -11.17 21.14
C ARG A 12 -15.68 -9.98 21.49
N SER A 13 -15.27 -9.23 20.47
CA SER A 13 -14.55 -7.97 20.67
C SER A 13 -15.53 -6.80 20.73
N GLN A 14 -15.39 -5.94 21.73
CA GLN A 14 -16.20 -4.72 21.86
C GLN A 14 -15.29 -3.49 21.82
N PHE A 15 -15.77 -2.43 21.16
CA PHE A 15 -15.10 -1.14 21.17
C PHE A 15 -15.17 -0.53 22.57
N LEU A 16 -14.04 -0.05 23.08
CA LEU A 16 -13.97 0.60 24.39
C LEU A 16 -13.84 2.12 24.24
N CYS A 17 -12.79 2.59 23.56
CA CYS A 17 -12.54 4.00 23.30
C CYS A 17 -11.45 4.21 22.25
N GLU A 18 -11.31 5.45 21.80
CA GLU A 18 -10.09 5.94 21.15
C GLU A 18 -9.24 6.72 22.16
N LEU A 19 -7.92 6.56 22.08
CA LEU A 19 -6.98 7.19 23.01
C LEU A 19 -5.75 7.70 22.27
N ASP A 20 -5.40 8.97 22.47
CA ASP A 20 -4.11 9.49 22.00
C ASP A 20 -2.97 8.98 22.90
N ILE A 21 -2.24 7.99 22.38
CA ILE A 21 -1.12 7.34 23.07
C ILE A 21 0.01 8.32 23.37
N MET A 22 0.14 9.42 22.61
CA MET A 22 1.22 10.39 22.84
C MET A 22 1.03 11.16 24.15
N GLN A 23 -0.21 11.33 24.63
CA GLN A 23 -0.52 12.15 25.80
C GLN A 23 -0.34 11.44 27.15
N PHE A 24 -0.44 10.10 27.18
CA PHE A 24 -0.45 9.34 28.43
C PHE A 24 0.74 8.36 28.50
N THR A 25 1.16 8.00 29.71
CA THR A 25 2.13 6.92 29.95
C THR A 25 1.45 5.56 30.01
N GLU A 26 2.20 4.48 29.74
CA GLU A 26 1.66 3.11 29.75
C GLU A 26 1.02 2.76 31.10
N ASN A 27 1.67 3.13 32.20
CA ASN A 27 1.17 2.90 33.56
C ASN A 27 -0.14 3.65 33.81
N GLN A 28 -0.24 4.93 33.41
CA GLN A 28 -1.49 5.69 33.55
C GLN A 28 -2.66 5.01 32.83
N VAL A 29 -2.41 4.45 31.63
CA VAL A 29 -3.46 3.73 30.90
C VAL A 29 -3.84 2.44 31.63
N ARG A 30 -2.86 1.66 32.10
CA ARG A 30 -3.11 0.42 32.85
C ARG A 30 -3.86 0.67 34.16
N ASP A 31 -3.46 1.69 34.92
CA ASP A 31 -4.11 2.07 36.18
C ASP A 31 -5.58 2.43 35.94
N ARG A 32 -5.87 3.20 34.87
CA ARG A 32 -7.25 3.52 34.47
C ARG A 32 -8.07 2.31 34.03
N MET A 33 -7.46 1.31 33.40
CA MET A 33 -8.16 0.07 33.04
C MET A 33 -8.51 -0.74 34.29
N ILE A 34 -7.58 -0.82 35.26
CA ILE A 34 -7.79 -1.49 36.54
C ILE A 34 -8.91 -0.81 37.34
N GLU A 35 -8.93 0.53 37.41
CA GLU A 35 -10.02 1.29 38.04
C GLU A 35 -11.40 0.98 37.44
N ARG A 36 -11.45 0.63 36.15
CA ARG A 36 -12.67 0.23 35.44
C ARG A 36 -12.98 -1.26 35.52
N GLY A 37 -12.20 -2.03 36.28
CA GLY A 37 -12.36 -3.48 36.42
C GLY A 37 -11.91 -4.29 35.20
N ILE A 38 -11.14 -3.69 34.28
CA ILE A 38 -10.65 -4.34 33.06
C ILE A 38 -9.25 -4.91 33.36
N LYS A 39 -9.09 -6.22 33.19
CA LYS A 39 -7.80 -6.90 33.35
C LYS A 39 -6.88 -6.60 32.17
N ASP A 40 -5.57 -6.70 32.42
CA ASP A 40 -4.53 -6.39 31.45
C ASP A 40 -4.60 -7.23 30.16
N ASP A 41 -4.98 -8.49 30.30
CA ASP A 41 -5.16 -9.47 29.22
C ASP A 41 -6.55 -9.37 28.54
N ALA A 42 -7.45 -8.57 29.10
CA ALA A 42 -8.83 -8.42 28.63
C ALA A 42 -8.99 -7.31 27.59
N PHE A 43 -7.96 -6.49 27.32
CA PHE A 43 -8.00 -5.45 26.30
C PHE A 43 -6.80 -5.49 25.35
N PHE A 44 -6.97 -4.91 24.17
CA PHE A 44 -5.96 -4.84 23.12
C PHE A 44 -6.21 -3.64 22.20
N ILE A 45 -5.21 -3.28 21.40
CA ILE A 45 -5.29 -2.19 20.43
C ILE A 45 -5.58 -2.78 19.06
N CYS A 46 -6.57 -2.24 18.36
CA CYS A 46 -6.96 -2.57 16.98
C CYS A 46 -6.44 -1.52 16.00
N GLY A 47 -5.18 -1.16 16.17
CA GLY A 47 -4.50 -0.18 15.34
C GLY A 47 -4.81 1.27 15.70
N PHE A 48 -4.67 2.15 14.72
CA PHE A 48 -4.69 3.60 14.91
C PHE A 48 -5.62 4.28 13.90
N SER A 49 -6.60 5.04 14.39
CA SER A 49 -7.62 5.68 13.56
C SER A 49 -7.03 6.79 12.68
N ASP A 50 -6.17 7.62 13.24
CA ASP A 50 -5.48 8.72 12.55
C ASP A 50 -4.45 8.27 11.51
N TRP A 51 -3.93 7.05 11.64
CA TRP A 51 -2.98 6.49 10.68
C TRP A 51 -3.63 5.58 9.62
N ASN A 52 -4.91 5.25 9.79
CA ASN A 52 -5.64 4.24 9.01
C ASN A 52 -4.87 2.90 8.96
N VAL A 53 -4.46 2.43 10.14
CA VAL A 53 -3.78 1.14 10.32
C VAL A 53 -4.69 0.25 11.14
N ASP A 54 -5.12 -0.89 10.59
CA ASP A 54 -5.86 -1.92 11.33
C ASP A 54 -4.92 -3.06 11.70
N ARG A 55 -4.55 -3.13 12.98
CA ARG A 55 -3.64 -4.16 13.50
C ARG A 55 -3.85 -4.44 14.97
N ILE A 56 -3.97 -5.73 15.31
CA ILE A 56 -4.01 -6.18 16.69
C ILE A 56 -2.61 -6.05 17.31
N MET A 57 -2.51 -5.27 18.38
CA MET A 57 -1.28 -5.05 19.16
C MET A 57 -1.59 -5.02 20.66
N SER A 58 -0.61 -5.40 21.47
CA SER A 58 -0.62 -5.18 22.92
C SER A 58 -0.33 -3.72 23.27
N LEU A 59 -0.72 -3.31 24.48
CA LEU A 59 -0.41 -1.96 24.97
C LEU A 59 1.11 -1.70 24.98
N SER A 60 1.92 -2.67 25.41
CA SER A 60 3.37 -2.54 25.44
C SER A 60 3.98 -2.38 24.05
N GLU A 61 3.48 -3.09 23.04
CA GLU A 61 3.92 -2.89 21.66
C GLU A 61 3.63 -1.48 21.17
N VAL A 62 2.43 -0.96 21.47
CA VAL A 62 2.02 0.40 21.12
C VAL A 62 2.91 1.44 21.82
N TYR A 63 3.29 1.22 23.08
CA TYR A 63 4.22 2.11 23.78
C TYR A 63 5.66 1.97 23.30
N LEU A 64 6.08 0.79 22.83
CA LEU A 64 7.36 0.61 22.18
C LEU A 64 7.44 1.43 20.88
N LEU A 65 6.36 1.46 20.09
CA LEU A 65 6.25 2.31 18.91
C LEU A 65 6.34 3.80 19.26
N LYS A 66 5.63 4.25 20.31
CA LYS A 66 5.77 5.62 20.84
C LYS A 66 7.23 5.94 21.19
N SER A 67 7.91 5.02 21.85
CA SER A 67 9.32 5.17 22.21
C SER A 67 10.24 5.27 20.99
N CYS A 68 9.96 4.53 19.91
CA CYS A 68 10.69 4.68 18.65
C CYS A 68 10.48 6.07 18.03
N ILE A 69 9.23 6.54 17.96
CA ILE A 69 8.89 7.85 17.40
C ILE A 69 9.66 8.96 18.13
N VAL A 70 9.57 8.99 19.47
CA VAL A 70 10.20 10.03 20.28
C VAL A 70 11.73 9.87 20.34
N GLY A 71 12.22 8.64 20.48
CA GLY A 71 13.62 8.37 20.80
C GLY A 71 14.54 8.14 19.59
N LEU A 72 14.01 7.69 18.45
CA LEU A 72 14.80 7.35 17.27
C LEU A 72 14.55 8.31 16.10
N TYR A 73 13.37 8.92 16.03
CA TYR A 73 12.94 9.71 14.88
C TYR A 73 12.58 11.15 15.26
N ASP A 74 13.02 11.62 16.43
CA ASP A 74 12.81 12.99 16.93
C ASP A 74 11.34 13.45 16.87
N GLY A 75 10.41 12.52 17.11
CA GLY A 75 8.98 12.74 17.06
C GLY A 75 8.36 12.64 15.65
N ASP A 76 9.09 12.16 14.64
CA ASP A 76 8.52 11.87 13.32
C ASP A 76 7.86 10.48 13.34
N ASP A 77 6.54 10.46 13.19
CA ASP A 77 5.76 9.23 13.22
C ASP A 77 5.59 8.59 11.82
N TYR A 78 5.99 9.28 10.75
CA TYR A 78 5.86 8.80 9.37
C TYR A 78 6.56 7.45 9.17
N ILE A 79 7.77 7.28 9.72
CA ILE A 79 8.58 6.08 9.55
C ILE A 79 7.89 4.87 10.17
N VAL A 80 7.32 5.05 11.37
CA VAL A 80 6.57 4.00 12.06
C VAL A 80 5.29 3.67 11.30
N GLN A 81 4.55 4.68 10.84
CA GLN A 81 3.36 4.49 10.00
C GLN A 81 3.68 3.71 8.73
N TYR A 82 4.74 4.11 8.02
CA TYR A 82 5.22 3.47 6.79
C TYR A 82 5.51 1.98 7.01
N LEU A 83 6.25 1.65 8.08
CA LEU A 83 6.63 0.27 8.37
C LEU A 83 5.44 -0.59 8.81
N LEU A 84 4.50 -0.03 9.58
CA LEU A 84 3.26 -0.71 9.94
C LEU A 84 2.39 -1.00 8.71
N LYS A 85 2.25 -0.03 7.79
CA LYS A 85 1.49 -0.18 6.53
C LYS A 85 2.12 -1.20 5.57
N LYS A 86 3.43 -1.42 5.65
CA LYS A 86 4.14 -2.51 4.96
C LYS A 86 3.96 -3.89 5.62
N GLY A 87 3.22 -3.99 6.73
CA GLY A 87 2.88 -5.25 7.40
C GLY A 87 3.92 -5.75 8.42
N LEU A 88 5.02 -5.02 8.65
CA LEU A 88 6.09 -5.46 9.56
C LEU A 88 5.60 -5.52 11.00
N SER A 89 5.81 -6.64 11.70
CA SER A 89 5.51 -6.76 13.14
C SER A 89 6.22 -5.70 13.96
N VAL A 90 5.67 -5.32 15.12
CA VAL A 90 6.32 -4.35 16.00
C VAL A 90 7.76 -4.78 16.35
N PRO A 91 8.04 -6.07 16.67
CA PRO A 91 9.40 -6.55 16.81
C PRO A 91 10.27 -6.37 15.56
N ALA A 92 9.75 -6.64 14.36
CA ALA A 92 10.52 -6.44 13.12
C ALA A 92 10.76 -4.95 12.83
N LEU A 93 9.79 -4.09 13.11
CA LEU A 93 9.88 -2.65 12.94
C LEU A 93 10.99 -2.08 13.80
N VAL A 94 11.05 -2.45 15.08
CA VAL A 94 12.12 -1.99 15.97
C VAL A 94 13.50 -2.51 15.63
N THR A 95 13.62 -3.45 14.67
CA THR A 95 14.91 -3.90 14.13
C THR A 95 15.28 -3.24 12.80
N LYS A 96 14.33 -2.55 12.14
CA LYS A 96 14.57 -1.78 10.91
C LYS A 96 14.79 -0.31 11.24
N PHE A 97 16.03 0.14 11.12
CA PHE A 97 16.40 1.51 11.50
C PHE A 97 16.60 2.40 10.29
N TYR A 98 15.86 3.50 10.30
CA TYR A 98 16.06 4.64 9.43
C TYR A 98 16.83 5.71 10.18
N VAL A 99 17.88 6.24 9.57
CA VAL A 99 18.71 7.29 10.16
C VAL A 99 18.47 8.57 9.39
N PHE A 100 18.22 9.67 10.11
CA PHE A 100 18.12 10.99 9.51
C PHE A 100 19.42 11.33 8.78
N LEU A 101 19.30 11.81 7.56
CA LEU A 101 20.44 12.05 6.69
C LEU A 101 20.60 13.54 6.41
N SER A 102 19.64 14.14 5.71
CA SER A 102 19.64 15.57 5.40
C SER A 102 18.25 16.05 5.00
N LYS A 103 18.04 17.37 5.00
CA LYS A 103 16.89 18.00 4.35
C LYS A 103 17.14 18.27 2.87
N ASP A 104 18.40 18.22 2.44
CA ASP A 104 18.81 18.43 1.06
C ASP A 104 18.79 17.11 0.27
N GLU A 105 18.14 17.15 -0.88
CA GLU A 105 17.95 15.99 -1.75
C GLU A 105 19.26 15.52 -2.40
N LYS A 106 20.16 16.46 -2.73
CA LYS A 106 21.46 16.12 -3.34
C LYS A 106 22.37 15.46 -2.34
N GLU A 107 22.36 15.91 -1.08
CA GLU A 107 23.09 15.26 0.00
C GLU A 107 22.58 13.84 0.27
N ALA A 108 21.25 13.66 0.30
CA ALA A 108 20.61 12.36 0.46
C ALA A 108 20.99 11.39 -0.66
N MET A 109 20.90 11.82 -1.91
CA MET A 109 21.27 10.99 -3.05
C MET A 109 22.78 10.72 -3.09
N GLY A 110 23.60 11.73 -2.81
CA GLY A 110 25.06 11.60 -2.78
C GLY A 110 25.53 10.55 -1.77
N TYR A 111 24.85 10.43 -0.62
CA TYR A 111 25.12 9.39 0.36
C TYR A 111 24.74 7.99 -0.14
N VAL A 112 23.54 7.82 -0.71
CA VAL A 112 23.06 6.52 -1.21
C VAL A 112 23.93 6.01 -2.37
N LEU A 113 24.42 6.92 -3.21
CA LEU A 113 25.26 6.60 -4.36
C LEU A 113 26.76 6.48 -4.03
N LYS A 114 27.18 6.77 -2.78
CA LYS A 114 28.59 6.91 -2.40
C LYS A 114 29.46 5.68 -2.71
N ASN A 115 28.87 4.49 -2.70
CA ASN A 115 29.56 3.21 -2.90
C ASN A 115 29.06 2.46 -4.15
N VAL A 116 28.38 3.14 -5.08
CA VAL A 116 27.90 2.53 -6.33
C VAL A 116 28.99 2.66 -7.39
N SER A 117 29.26 1.58 -8.13
CA SER A 117 30.24 1.61 -9.23
C SER A 117 29.78 2.56 -10.35
N PHE A 118 30.74 3.14 -11.07
CA PHE A 118 30.42 4.09 -12.14
C PHE A 118 29.55 3.46 -13.25
N ASP A 119 29.82 2.21 -13.61
CA ASP A 119 29.01 1.48 -14.61
C ASP A 119 27.56 1.28 -14.13
N SER A 120 27.37 0.89 -12.86
CA SER A 120 26.02 0.75 -12.27
C SER A 120 25.29 2.09 -12.14
N LEU A 121 26.01 3.19 -11.95
CA LEU A 121 25.43 4.53 -11.99
C LEU A 121 24.91 4.87 -13.39
N ILE A 122 25.69 4.61 -14.45
CA ILE A 122 25.27 4.88 -15.83
C ILE A 122 23.98 4.11 -16.16
N ASP A 123 23.95 2.81 -15.87
CA ASP A 123 22.78 1.97 -16.10
C ASP A 123 21.56 2.46 -15.31
N PHE A 124 21.76 2.82 -14.04
CA PHE A 124 20.72 3.35 -13.18
C PHE A 124 20.15 4.68 -13.71
N TRP A 125 21.00 5.58 -14.19
CA TRP A 125 20.60 6.86 -14.75
C TRP A 125 19.85 6.71 -16.07
N GLN A 126 20.31 5.82 -16.96
CA GLN A 126 19.62 5.51 -18.22
C GLN A 126 18.20 4.96 -17.97
N ARG A 127 18.04 4.10 -16.95
CA ARG A 127 16.73 3.54 -16.57
C ARG A 127 15.82 4.56 -15.89
N SER A 128 16.39 5.45 -15.08
CA SER A 128 15.61 6.41 -14.31
C SER A 128 15.08 7.55 -15.18
N VAL A 129 15.79 7.92 -16.26
CA VAL A 129 15.43 9.01 -17.20
C VAL A 129 15.47 10.41 -16.60
N THR A 130 15.02 10.60 -15.35
CA THR A 130 15.03 11.87 -14.62
C THR A 130 15.55 11.70 -13.20
N TRP A 131 16.02 12.80 -12.61
CA TRP A 131 16.44 12.87 -11.20
C TRP A 131 15.32 12.47 -10.22
N VAL A 132 14.09 12.92 -10.49
CA VAL A 132 12.92 12.61 -9.66
C VAL A 132 12.61 11.12 -9.66
N ASN A 133 12.72 10.45 -10.82
CA ASN A 133 12.53 9.00 -10.92
C ASN A 133 13.63 8.23 -10.19
N ALA A 134 14.88 8.71 -10.29
CA ALA A 134 16.01 8.13 -9.56
C ALA A 134 15.79 8.20 -8.03
N LEU A 135 15.37 9.36 -7.51
CA LEU A 135 15.00 9.51 -6.11
C LEU A 135 13.83 8.58 -5.73
N ASN A 136 12.76 8.59 -6.54
CA ASN A 136 11.58 7.77 -6.28
C ASN A 136 11.88 6.27 -6.30
N ALA A 137 12.85 5.79 -7.08
CA ALA A 137 13.25 4.39 -7.06
C ALA A 137 13.80 3.96 -5.69
N TYR A 138 14.61 4.80 -5.04
CA TYR A 138 15.10 4.55 -3.68
C TYR A 138 14.02 4.71 -2.61
N ILE A 139 13.06 5.60 -2.84
CA ILE A 139 11.89 5.75 -1.95
C ILE A 139 10.97 4.53 -2.03
N GLN A 140 10.69 4.05 -3.24
CA GLN A 140 9.83 2.90 -3.47
C GLN A 140 10.45 1.60 -2.95
N SER A 141 11.78 1.44 -3.05
CA SER A 141 12.50 0.29 -2.48
C SER A 141 12.56 0.32 -0.96
N GLY A 142 12.28 1.47 -0.33
CA GLY A 142 12.41 1.67 1.12
C GLY A 142 13.86 1.81 1.58
N ILE A 143 14.81 2.07 0.67
CA ILE A 143 16.18 2.42 1.05
C ILE A 143 16.22 3.86 1.56
N LEU A 144 15.45 4.75 0.95
CA LEU A 144 15.29 6.14 1.35
C LEU A 144 13.83 6.38 1.75
N LEU A 145 13.59 7.24 2.74
CA LEU A 145 12.26 7.76 3.05
C LEU A 145 12.32 9.27 3.02
N ASN A 146 11.34 9.89 2.37
CA ASN A 146 11.14 11.33 2.38
C ASN A 146 10.00 11.66 3.35
N THR A 147 10.30 12.44 4.38
CA THR A 147 9.36 12.85 5.42
C THR A 147 9.28 14.37 5.48
N SER A 148 8.33 14.92 6.22
CA SER A 148 8.28 16.37 6.48
C SER A 148 9.52 16.92 7.19
N LYS A 149 10.30 16.08 7.88
CA LYS A 149 11.52 16.49 8.57
C LYS A 149 12.79 16.36 7.72
N GLY A 150 12.71 15.65 6.61
CA GLY A 150 13.79 15.42 5.65
C GLY A 150 13.93 13.96 5.25
N PHE A 151 15.09 13.62 4.70
CA PHE A 151 15.41 12.29 4.20
C PHE A 151 15.98 11.40 5.29
N TYR A 152 15.49 10.16 5.33
CA TYR A 152 16.02 9.11 6.18
C TYR A 152 16.47 7.93 5.33
N VAL A 153 17.60 7.31 5.68
CA VAL A 153 18.13 6.14 4.98
C VAL A 153 18.03 4.88 5.83
N LEU A 154 17.65 3.76 5.21
CA LEU A 154 17.66 2.45 5.84
C LEU A 154 19.11 1.99 6.02
N LYS A 155 19.51 1.69 7.26
CA LYS A 155 20.87 1.23 7.55
C LYS A 155 20.97 -0.30 7.37
N THR A 156 21.82 -0.76 6.45
CA THR A 156 22.16 -2.20 6.26
C THR A 156 23.60 -2.49 6.70
N GLU A 157 23.95 -3.78 6.85
CA GLU A 157 25.11 -4.30 7.59
C GLU A 157 26.48 -3.65 7.34
N GLY A 158 27.16 -3.27 8.45
CA GLY A 158 28.51 -2.70 8.46
C GLY A 158 28.90 -1.91 9.73
N ASP A 159 27.92 -1.35 10.45
CA ASP A 159 28.19 -0.39 11.55
C ASP A 159 27.35 -0.70 12.80
N TRP A 160 27.27 -1.99 13.15
CA TRP A 160 26.30 -2.56 14.09
C TRP A 160 26.69 -2.41 15.57
N MET A 161 27.98 -2.28 15.89
CA MET A 161 28.42 -2.36 17.29
C MET A 161 28.14 -1.09 18.12
N ASP A 162 28.40 0.11 17.60
CA ASP A 162 28.11 1.35 18.35
C ASP A 162 26.59 1.58 18.52
N TYR A 163 25.81 1.05 17.56
CA TYR A 163 24.35 1.15 17.56
C TYR A 163 23.68 0.11 18.46
N LEU A 164 24.19 -1.13 18.52
CA LEU A 164 23.78 -2.09 19.55
C LEU A 164 24.06 -1.55 20.94
N VAL A 165 25.11 -0.75 21.15
CA VAL A 165 25.33 -0.04 22.42
C VAL A 165 24.25 1.01 22.67
N LYS A 166 23.86 1.83 21.69
CA LYS A 166 22.75 2.79 21.85
C LYS A 166 21.41 2.10 22.11
N ILE A 167 21.09 1.02 21.39
CA ILE A 167 19.88 0.21 21.56
C ILE A 167 19.89 -0.47 22.93
N LYS A 168 20.99 -1.11 23.32
CA LYS A 168 21.14 -1.70 24.65
C LYS A 168 20.99 -0.63 25.72
N LYS A 169 21.59 0.56 25.55
CA LYS A 169 21.46 1.68 26.50
C LYS A 169 20.03 2.25 26.55
N PHE A 170 19.31 2.26 25.43
CA PHE A 170 17.90 2.67 25.33
C PHE A 170 16.94 1.65 25.94
N LEU A 171 17.02 0.38 25.53
CA LEU A 171 16.24 -0.72 26.10
C LEU A 171 16.55 -0.91 27.60
N LEU A 172 17.81 -0.74 28.03
CA LEU A 172 18.19 -0.77 29.44
C LEU A 172 17.54 0.35 30.25
N ARG A 173 17.31 1.53 29.66
CA ARG A 173 16.56 2.63 30.32
C ARG A 173 15.10 2.26 30.56
N TYR A 174 14.49 1.47 29.67
CA TYR A 174 13.09 1.02 29.80
C TYR A 174 12.93 -0.24 30.68
N THR A 175 13.91 -1.14 30.71
CA THR A 175 13.89 -2.28 31.66
C THR A 175 14.19 -1.87 33.10
N LYS A 176 14.70 -0.66 33.33
CA LYS A 176 14.96 -0.14 34.67
C LYS A 176 13.64 0.34 35.26
N LYS A 177 12.93 -0.58 35.96
CA LYS A 177 12.01 -0.15 37.02
C LYS A 177 12.74 0.88 37.86
N GLU A 178 12.17 2.09 37.99
CA GLU A 178 12.66 3.06 38.97
C GLU A 178 12.64 2.38 40.34
N LYS A 179 13.82 1.93 40.77
CA LYS A 179 14.11 1.59 42.15
C LYS A 179 15.01 2.70 42.66
N GLY A 180 14.57 3.33 43.74
CA GLY A 180 15.29 4.38 44.42
C GLY A 180 16.75 4.00 44.71
N GLY A 181 17.60 5.01 44.51
CA GLY A 181 19.01 5.16 44.87
C GLY A 181 19.83 3.97 45.38
N LYS A 182 20.91 3.65 44.64
CA LYS A 182 22.33 3.80 45.05
C LYS A 182 23.27 3.27 43.95
N GLN A 183 24.42 3.92 43.75
CA GLN A 183 25.40 3.63 42.68
C GLN A 183 26.14 2.28 42.89
N PRO A 184 26.49 1.54 41.81
CA PRO A 184 27.20 0.27 41.93
C PRO A 184 28.73 0.45 41.82
N LYS A 185 29.48 -0.27 42.67
CA LYS A 185 30.92 -0.54 42.48
C LYS A 185 31.10 -1.91 41.78
N PRO A 186 32.06 -2.05 40.85
CA PRO A 186 32.27 -3.28 40.10
C PRO A 186 32.77 -4.42 41.01
N LYS A 187 32.25 -5.63 40.77
CA LYS A 187 32.63 -6.86 41.47
C LYS A 187 33.22 -7.83 40.45
N GLU A 188 34.45 -8.28 40.66
CA GLU A 188 35.09 -9.27 39.80
C GLU A 188 34.39 -10.63 39.97
N VAL A 189 34.01 -11.25 38.83
CA VAL A 189 33.23 -12.49 38.81
C VAL A 189 34.17 -13.68 38.73
N ARG A 190 34.02 -14.62 39.68
CA ARG A 190 34.82 -15.83 39.82
C ARG A 190 34.47 -16.86 38.72
N GLN A 191 35.49 -17.49 38.13
CA GLN A 191 35.44 -18.34 36.92
C GLN A 191 34.34 -19.42 36.90
N LYS A 192 33.95 -19.98 38.05
CA LYS A 192 32.86 -20.98 38.15
C LYS A 192 31.47 -20.42 37.75
N THR A 193 31.24 -19.13 37.93
CA THR A 193 29.97 -18.48 37.56
C THR A 193 29.85 -18.28 36.06
N ALA A 194 30.97 -18.08 35.35
CA ALA A 194 30.99 -17.94 33.90
C ALA A 194 30.62 -19.27 33.20
N THR A 195 31.11 -20.39 33.72
CA THR A 195 30.79 -21.73 33.18
C THR A 195 29.29 -22.03 33.28
N ILE A 196 28.65 -21.71 34.41
CA ILE A 196 27.20 -21.91 34.59
C ILE A 196 26.40 -21.02 33.63
N MET A 197 26.85 -19.79 33.39
CA MET A 197 26.19 -18.86 32.48
C MET A 197 26.26 -19.34 31.02
N VAL A 198 27.41 -19.88 30.59
CA VAL A 198 27.58 -20.41 29.23
C VAL A 198 26.68 -21.62 28.99
N TYR A 199 26.64 -22.59 29.92
CA TYR A 199 25.75 -23.74 29.78
C TYR A 199 24.27 -23.37 29.88
N GLY A 200 23.92 -22.35 30.67
CA GLY A 200 22.56 -21.80 30.70
C GLY A 200 22.13 -21.19 29.36
N ILE A 201 23.02 -20.43 28.70
CA ILE A 201 22.76 -19.85 27.38
C ILE A 201 22.64 -20.97 26.32
N LEU A 202 23.48 -21.99 26.38
CA LEU A 202 23.43 -23.13 25.46
C LEU A 202 22.12 -23.92 25.60
N GLY A 203 21.67 -24.14 26.84
CA GLY A 203 20.37 -24.77 27.11
C GLY A 203 19.19 -23.95 26.62
N LEU A 204 19.25 -22.61 26.76
CA LEU A 204 18.23 -21.70 26.25
C LEU A 204 18.13 -21.76 24.72
N LEU A 205 19.27 -21.76 24.02
CA LEU A 205 19.31 -21.88 22.55
C LEU A 205 18.70 -23.20 22.07
N PHE A 206 18.96 -24.30 22.78
CA PHE A 206 18.37 -25.60 22.47
C PHE A 206 16.83 -25.58 22.67
N LEU A 207 16.35 -24.94 23.73
CA LEU A 207 14.91 -24.82 24.03
C LEU A 207 14.17 -23.98 22.97
N VAL A 208 14.79 -22.91 22.48
CA VAL A 208 14.25 -22.07 21.40
C VAL A 208 14.17 -22.87 20.09
N GLY A 209 15.21 -23.64 19.75
CA GLY A 209 15.21 -24.51 18.57
C GLY A 209 14.13 -25.61 18.67
N PHE A 210 13.99 -26.23 19.85
CA PHE A 210 13.00 -27.27 20.10
C PHE A 210 11.55 -26.75 20.02
N LEU A 211 11.27 -25.57 20.59
CA LEU A 211 9.95 -24.93 20.48
C LEU A 211 9.63 -24.49 19.05
N GLY A 212 10.64 -24.07 18.27
CA GLY A 212 10.49 -23.76 16.86
C GLY A 212 10.04 -24.98 16.04
N ALA A 213 10.65 -26.14 16.29
CA ALA A 213 10.29 -27.39 15.62
C ALA A 213 8.85 -27.84 15.96
N LEU A 214 8.43 -27.72 17.22
CA LEU A 214 7.05 -28.04 17.63
C LEU A 214 6.01 -27.14 16.95
N ARG A 215 6.33 -25.86 16.71
CA ARG A 215 5.43 -24.93 16.00
C ARG A 215 5.33 -25.25 14.50
N ALA A 216 6.43 -25.67 13.87
CA ALA A 216 6.46 -26.06 12.47
C ALA A 216 5.62 -27.33 12.20
N ILE A 217 5.70 -28.31 13.11
CA ILE A 217 4.89 -29.54 13.04
C ILE A 217 3.39 -29.22 13.21
N GLY A 218 3.03 -28.27 14.09
CA GLY A 218 1.65 -27.81 14.27
C GLY A 218 1.04 -27.15 13.03
N LEU A 219 1.81 -26.33 12.31
CA LEU A 219 1.38 -25.68 11.06
C LEU A 219 1.18 -26.68 9.91
N SER A 220 2.07 -27.66 9.77
CA SER A 220 1.96 -28.71 8.74
C SER A 220 0.70 -29.56 8.92
N ASN A 221 0.37 -29.92 10.17
CA ASN A 221 -0.84 -30.69 10.46
C ASN A 221 -2.14 -29.90 10.16
N GLN A 222 -2.14 -28.58 10.34
CA GLN A 222 -3.27 -27.73 9.96
C GLN A 222 -3.44 -27.67 8.44
N VAL A 223 -2.36 -27.43 7.67
CA VAL A 223 -2.42 -27.41 6.19
C VAL A 223 -2.93 -28.74 5.62
N ASN A 224 -2.50 -29.87 6.18
CA ASN A 224 -2.97 -31.19 5.75
C ASN A 224 -4.46 -31.42 6.03
N SER A 225 -4.96 -30.98 7.19
CA SER A 225 -6.39 -31.05 7.50
C SER A 225 -7.25 -30.09 6.66
N LEU A 226 -6.71 -28.93 6.28
CA LEU A 226 -7.38 -27.93 5.45
C LEU A 226 -7.46 -28.36 3.98
N LYS A 227 -6.41 -29.04 3.47
CA LYS A 227 -6.40 -29.65 2.14
C LYS A 227 -7.51 -30.71 2.01
N ALA A 228 -7.76 -31.48 3.06
CA ALA A 228 -8.84 -32.46 3.11
C ALA A 228 -10.25 -31.82 3.04
N THR A 229 -10.45 -30.64 3.64
CA THR A 229 -11.73 -29.91 3.61
C THR A 229 -12.13 -29.47 2.19
N VAL A 230 -11.18 -28.95 1.39
CA VAL A 230 -11.49 -28.54 0.00
C VAL A 230 -11.73 -29.76 -0.91
N LEU A 231 -11.02 -30.87 -0.68
CA LEU A 231 -11.18 -32.14 -1.40
C LEU A 231 -12.52 -32.84 -1.12
N SER A 232 -13.01 -32.79 0.12
CA SER A 232 -14.24 -33.46 0.57
C SER A 232 -15.52 -32.67 0.31
N SER A 233 -15.40 -31.38 -0.08
CA SER A 233 -16.54 -30.51 -0.34
C SER A 233 -17.42 -30.93 -1.54
N LYS A 234 -17.01 -31.96 -2.30
CA LYS A 234 -17.87 -32.60 -3.33
C LYS A 234 -18.98 -33.50 -2.77
N GLN A 235 -18.99 -33.82 -1.47
CA GLN A 235 -19.88 -34.87 -0.92
C GLN A 235 -20.98 -34.41 0.04
N GLN A 236 -21.12 -33.11 0.33
CA GLN A 236 -22.28 -32.64 1.10
C GLN A 236 -23.18 -31.76 0.24
N ASN A 237 -24.24 -32.38 -0.28
CA ASN A 237 -25.49 -31.69 -0.58
C ASN A 237 -26.03 -31.10 0.73
N GLY A 238 -25.73 -29.85 1.01
CA GLY A 238 -26.07 -29.23 2.29
C GLY A 238 -26.10 -27.70 2.24
N LYS A 239 -27.26 -27.16 1.87
CA LYS A 239 -27.73 -25.76 1.99
C LYS A 239 -26.81 -24.69 1.40
N ASP A 240 -27.25 -24.20 0.23
CA ASP A 240 -26.83 -22.96 -0.43
C ASP A 240 -26.76 -21.77 0.53
N THR A 241 -25.59 -21.60 1.15
CA THR A 241 -25.13 -20.27 1.50
C THR A 241 -24.27 -19.86 0.32
N LYS A 242 -24.80 -19.06 -0.61
CA LYS A 242 -23.99 -18.48 -1.70
C LYS A 242 -22.81 -17.77 -1.05
N GLU A 243 -21.67 -18.43 -1.03
CA GLU A 243 -20.44 -17.89 -0.47
C GLU A 243 -20.07 -16.68 -1.35
N ILE A 244 -20.13 -15.48 -0.77
CA ILE A 244 -19.84 -14.25 -1.51
C ILE A 244 -18.37 -14.30 -1.91
N LEU A 245 -18.11 -14.24 -3.21
CA LEU A 245 -16.77 -14.24 -3.76
C LEU A 245 -15.99 -12.98 -3.32
N ASP A 246 -15.04 -13.16 -2.41
CA ASP A 246 -14.15 -12.10 -1.93
C ASP A 246 -13.02 -11.86 -2.94
N ILE A 247 -13.25 -10.92 -3.87
CA ILE A 247 -12.31 -10.59 -4.95
C ILE A 247 -10.91 -10.20 -4.43
N PRO A 248 -10.75 -9.34 -3.41
CA PRO A 248 -9.43 -9.07 -2.81
C PRO A 248 -8.69 -10.34 -2.34
N ARG A 249 -9.40 -11.30 -1.75
CA ARG A 249 -8.81 -12.57 -1.30
C ARG A 249 -8.42 -13.46 -2.48
N VAL A 250 -9.28 -13.56 -3.49
CA VAL A 250 -8.96 -14.26 -4.75
C VAL A 250 -7.71 -13.63 -5.37
N GLN A 251 -7.66 -12.31 -5.49
CA GLN A 251 -6.51 -11.60 -6.04
C GLN A 251 -5.22 -11.88 -5.25
N TYR A 252 -5.27 -11.86 -3.91
CA TYR A 252 -4.12 -12.18 -3.08
C TYR A 252 -3.62 -13.61 -3.33
N TYR A 253 -4.54 -14.59 -3.33
CA TYR A 253 -4.21 -15.99 -3.58
C TYR A 253 -3.61 -16.21 -4.97
N MET A 254 -4.24 -15.64 -6.01
CA MET A 254 -3.78 -15.77 -7.40
C MET A 254 -2.44 -15.08 -7.63
N ASN A 255 -2.20 -13.92 -7.00
CA ASN A 255 -0.92 -13.22 -7.09
C ASN A 255 0.23 -14.04 -6.52
N ASN A 256 0.01 -14.75 -5.41
CA ASN A 256 1.04 -15.61 -4.81
C ASN A 256 1.27 -16.86 -5.67
N PHE A 257 0.19 -17.48 -6.15
CA PHE A 257 0.29 -18.60 -7.08
C PHE A 257 1.06 -18.22 -8.35
N VAL A 258 0.67 -17.14 -9.03
CA VAL A 258 1.31 -16.68 -10.27
C VAL A 258 2.77 -16.31 -10.04
N TYR A 259 3.10 -15.68 -8.90
CA TYR A 259 4.48 -15.40 -8.53
C TYR A 259 5.33 -16.68 -8.49
N THR A 260 4.87 -17.73 -7.81
CA THR A 260 5.58 -19.02 -7.76
C THR A 260 5.55 -19.74 -9.11
N TYR A 261 4.43 -19.68 -9.84
CA TYR A 261 4.25 -20.38 -11.11
C TYR A 261 5.13 -19.81 -12.22
N ILE A 262 5.29 -18.48 -12.29
CA ILE A 262 6.01 -17.81 -13.37
C ILE A 262 7.51 -17.69 -13.08
N ASN A 263 7.91 -17.37 -11.85
CA ASN A 263 9.33 -17.26 -11.53
C ASN A 263 9.97 -18.65 -11.60
N TYR A 264 11.05 -18.78 -12.36
CA TYR A 264 11.79 -20.03 -12.50
C TYR A 264 13.28 -19.73 -12.63
N SER A 265 14.07 -20.55 -11.96
CA SER A 265 15.52 -20.69 -12.15
C SER A 265 15.93 -22.10 -11.73
N ASP A 266 17.04 -22.61 -12.27
CA ASP A 266 17.45 -24.00 -12.04
C ASP A 266 17.75 -24.28 -10.55
N ASP A 267 18.23 -23.29 -9.81
CA ASP A 267 18.47 -23.36 -8.37
C ASP A 267 17.19 -23.41 -7.52
N THR A 268 16.06 -22.90 -8.04
CA THR A 268 14.78 -22.85 -7.32
C THR A 268 13.77 -23.89 -7.81
N ALA A 269 14.07 -24.66 -8.87
CA ALA A 269 13.14 -25.56 -9.54
C ALA A 269 12.43 -26.54 -8.59
N THR A 270 13.17 -27.23 -7.72
CA THR A 270 12.60 -28.19 -6.75
C THR A 270 11.70 -27.50 -5.74
N LYS A 271 12.17 -26.41 -5.14
CA LYS A 271 11.42 -25.62 -4.16
C LYS A 271 10.13 -25.05 -4.77
N ARG A 272 10.22 -24.54 -6.00
CA ARG A 272 9.07 -24.05 -6.77
C ARG A 272 8.02 -25.16 -6.93
N LYS A 273 8.43 -26.37 -7.31
CA LYS A 273 7.52 -27.50 -7.47
C LYS A 273 6.81 -27.86 -6.15
N GLU A 274 7.55 -27.94 -5.05
CA GLU A 274 7.00 -28.18 -3.71
C GLU A 274 6.02 -27.08 -3.26
N GLU A 275 6.33 -25.82 -3.56
CA GLU A 275 5.44 -24.70 -3.26
C GLU A 275 4.15 -24.75 -4.08
N LEU A 276 4.24 -25.09 -5.37
CA LEU A 276 3.08 -25.22 -6.26
C LEU A 276 2.12 -26.34 -5.81
N ASP A 277 2.65 -27.45 -5.28
CA ASP A 277 1.84 -28.56 -4.75
C ASP A 277 0.90 -28.16 -3.59
N ASN A 278 1.18 -27.04 -2.93
CA ASN A 278 0.31 -26.50 -1.88
C ASN A 278 -0.91 -25.77 -2.44
N TYR A 279 -0.87 -25.31 -3.69
CA TYR A 279 -1.99 -24.63 -4.34
C TYR A 279 -2.95 -25.60 -5.03
N TYR A 280 -2.46 -26.77 -5.43
CA TYR A 280 -3.26 -27.75 -6.18
C TYR A 280 -4.06 -28.69 -5.27
N SER A 281 -5.32 -28.89 -5.64
CA SER A 281 -6.21 -29.90 -5.05
C SER A 281 -6.11 -31.26 -5.76
N PHE A 282 -5.16 -31.45 -6.64
CA PHE A 282 -4.96 -32.69 -7.40
C PHE A 282 -3.48 -33.11 -7.35
N SER A 283 -3.20 -34.37 -7.71
CA SER A 283 -1.84 -34.86 -7.79
C SER A 283 -1.12 -34.26 -9.00
N THR A 284 0.09 -33.77 -8.78
CA THR A 284 0.97 -33.21 -9.82
C THR A 284 1.94 -34.22 -10.42
N ALA A 285 1.88 -35.50 -9.99
CA ALA A 285 2.86 -36.52 -10.36
C ALA A 285 2.95 -36.74 -11.89
N ASN A 286 1.84 -36.56 -12.60
CA ASN A 286 1.76 -36.73 -14.05
C ASN A 286 1.78 -35.40 -14.83
N LEU A 287 1.99 -34.27 -14.16
CA LEU A 287 2.09 -32.97 -14.83
C LEU A 287 3.51 -32.78 -15.38
N VAL A 288 3.58 -32.42 -16.65
CA VAL A 288 4.84 -32.00 -17.29
C VAL A 288 4.97 -30.49 -17.08
N ASP A 289 5.93 -30.10 -16.26
CA ASP A 289 6.31 -28.71 -16.01
C ASP A 289 7.83 -28.55 -16.20
N ASP A 290 8.25 -28.55 -17.47
CA ASP A 290 9.65 -28.53 -17.91
C ASP A 290 10.05 -27.13 -18.41
N VAL A 291 10.16 -26.19 -17.47
CA VAL A 291 10.63 -24.83 -17.77
C VAL A 291 12.16 -24.86 -17.95
N LYS A 292 12.64 -24.58 -19.16
CA LYS A 292 14.07 -24.73 -19.51
C LYS A 292 14.91 -23.46 -19.38
N LYS A 293 14.25 -22.32 -19.19
CA LYS A 293 14.90 -21.01 -19.18
C LYS A 293 14.45 -20.24 -17.96
N GLU A 294 15.34 -19.44 -17.42
CA GLU A 294 15.01 -18.53 -16.34
C GLU A 294 13.85 -17.61 -16.74
N ARG A 295 12.92 -17.43 -15.82
CA ARG A 295 11.77 -16.55 -15.99
C ARG A 295 11.67 -15.67 -14.76
N LYS A 296 11.53 -14.37 -14.99
CA LYS A 296 11.31 -13.40 -13.92
C LYS A 296 9.99 -12.70 -14.13
N LEU A 297 9.09 -12.81 -13.15
CA LEU A 297 7.85 -12.07 -13.15
C LEU A 297 8.14 -10.56 -13.06
N GLN A 298 7.50 -9.77 -13.92
CA GLN A 298 7.61 -8.31 -13.95
C GLN A 298 6.30 -7.66 -13.49
N THR A 299 5.18 -8.12 -14.04
CA THR A 299 3.84 -7.60 -13.72
C THR A 299 2.83 -8.72 -13.66
N GLN A 300 1.82 -8.54 -12.81
CA GLN A 300 0.66 -9.43 -12.75
C GLN A 300 -0.57 -8.63 -12.34
N ARG A 301 -1.73 -8.98 -12.91
CA ARG A 301 -3.00 -8.36 -12.56
C ARG A 301 -4.15 -9.34 -12.79
N LEU A 302 -5.05 -9.43 -11.82
CA LEU A 302 -6.36 -10.05 -12.01
C LEU A 302 -7.23 -9.17 -12.91
N VAL A 303 -7.65 -9.73 -14.04
CA VAL A 303 -8.50 -9.07 -15.05
C VAL A 303 -9.97 -9.26 -14.71
N SER A 304 -10.37 -10.51 -14.50
CA SER A 304 -11.74 -10.91 -14.17
C SER A 304 -11.73 -12.21 -13.37
N VAL A 305 -12.86 -12.50 -12.72
CA VAL A 305 -13.18 -13.83 -12.22
C VAL A 305 -14.49 -14.26 -12.85
N GLU A 306 -14.45 -15.34 -13.60
CA GLU A 306 -15.60 -15.91 -14.30
C GLU A 306 -16.14 -17.08 -13.49
N GLN A 307 -17.47 -17.18 -13.42
CA GLN A 307 -18.16 -18.29 -12.75
C GLN A 307 -18.50 -19.35 -13.80
N GLU A 308 -18.03 -20.56 -13.58
CA GLU A 308 -18.50 -21.78 -14.26
C GLU A 308 -19.48 -22.54 -13.34
N GLU A 309 -20.11 -23.62 -13.81
CA GLU A 309 -21.14 -24.32 -13.03
C GLU A 309 -20.70 -24.71 -11.61
N ASP A 310 -19.50 -25.27 -11.45
CA ASP A 310 -19.00 -25.82 -10.19
C ASP A 310 -17.61 -25.32 -9.79
N TYR A 311 -17.03 -24.35 -10.51
CA TYR A 311 -15.77 -23.69 -10.19
C TYR A 311 -15.73 -22.26 -10.73
N HIS A 312 -14.66 -21.54 -10.43
CA HIS A 312 -14.40 -20.21 -10.97
C HIS A 312 -13.11 -20.20 -11.77
N ILE A 313 -12.99 -19.29 -12.73
CA ILE A 313 -11.78 -19.06 -13.51
C ILE A 313 -11.27 -17.66 -13.19
N ALA A 314 -10.06 -17.56 -12.63
CA ALA A 314 -9.37 -16.29 -12.49
C ALA A 314 -8.54 -16.01 -13.76
N LEU A 315 -8.82 -14.91 -14.45
CA LEU A 315 -8.03 -14.47 -15.60
C LEU A 315 -6.92 -13.52 -15.13
N MET A 316 -5.67 -13.98 -15.25
CA MET A 316 -4.48 -13.23 -14.84
C MET A 316 -3.72 -12.74 -16.07
N ARG A 317 -3.53 -11.42 -16.19
CA ARG A 317 -2.59 -10.85 -17.17
C ARG A 317 -1.21 -10.76 -16.56
N ILE A 318 -0.23 -11.37 -17.22
CA ILE A 318 1.11 -11.59 -16.70
C ILE A 318 2.12 -11.00 -17.68
N GLY A 319 3.03 -10.17 -17.17
CA GLY A 319 4.25 -9.76 -17.86
C GLY A 319 5.46 -10.41 -17.20
N TYR A 320 6.32 -11.05 -17.99
CA TYR A 320 7.51 -11.74 -17.49
C TYR A 320 8.68 -11.57 -18.46
N GLU A 321 9.88 -11.79 -17.95
CA GLU A 321 11.12 -11.63 -18.69
C GLU A 321 11.83 -12.98 -18.84
N VAL A 322 12.36 -13.24 -20.04
CA VAL A 322 13.24 -14.37 -20.36
C VAL A 322 14.37 -13.84 -21.22
N ASP A 323 15.62 -14.10 -20.84
CA ASP A 323 16.81 -13.62 -21.56
C ASP A 323 16.75 -12.11 -21.87
N SER A 324 16.34 -11.29 -20.89
CA SER A 324 16.14 -9.83 -21.02
C SER A 324 15.09 -9.40 -22.04
N LYS A 325 14.25 -10.31 -22.55
CA LYS A 325 13.11 -10.01 -23.42
C LYS A 325 11.81 -10.09 -22.63
N SER A 326 10.94 -9.10 -22.82
CA SER A 326 9.63 -9.04 -22.18
C SER A 326 8.58 -9.81 -22.98
N TYR A 327 7.81 -10.62 -22.28
CA TYR A 327 6.69 -11.41 -22.80
C TYR A 327 5.43 -11.09 -22.00
N GLN A 328 4.28 -11.24 -22.65
CA GLN A 328 2.97 -11.14 -22.01
C GLN A 328 2.14 -12.39 -22.28
N MET A 329 1.32 -12.78 -21.30
CA MET A 329 0.31 -13.82 -21.49
C MET A 329 -0.92 -13.55 -20.61
N THR A 330 -2.05 -14.11 -21.03
CA THR A 330 -3.23 -14.26 -20.19
C THR A 330 -3.29 -15.70 -19.70
N LEU A 331 -3.31 -15.90 -18.39
CA LEU A 331 -3.38 -17.20 -17.75
C LEU A 331 -4.74 -17.36 -17.08
N ALA A 332 -5.51 -18.36 -17.53
CA ALA A 332 -6.75 -18.77 -16.90
C ALA A 332 -6.45 -19.81 -15.82
N ILE A 333 -6.90 -19.56 -14.60
CA ILE A 333 -6.61 -20.40 -13.43
C ILE A 333 -7.93 -20.89 -12.82
N PRO A 334 -8.30 -22.17 -13.07
CA PRO A 334 -9.50 -22.76 -12.49
C PRO A 334 -9.34 -23.04 -10.99
N PHE A 335 -10.26 -22.52 -10.16
CA PHE A 335 -10.22 -22.67 -8.72
C PHE A 335 -11.61 -22.86 -8.10
N ARG A 336 -11.63 -23.41 -6.88
CA ARG A 336 -12.81 -23.43 -6.02
C ARG A 336 -12.53 -22.70 -4.72
N MET A 337 -13.59 -22.19 -4.12
CA MET A 337 -13.59 -21.64 -2.79
C MET A 337 -14.58 -22.42 -1.92
N ALA A 338 -14.16 -22.75 -0.70
CA ALA A 338 -15.02 -23.35 0.31
C ALA A 338 -14.55 -22.91 1.70
N ASN A 339 -15.46 -22.38 2.52
CA ASN A 339 -15.18 -21.87 3.87
C ASN A 339 -14.06 -20.82 3.88
N GLY A 340 -14.03 -19.96 2.87
CA GLY A 340 -13.05 -18.89 2.69
C GLY A 340 -11.64 -19.36 2.25
N LEU A 341 -11.44 -20.65 2.02
CA LEU A 341 -10.20 -21.24 1.51
C LEU A 341 -10.29 -21.45 0.00
N LEU A 342 -9.17 -21.28 -0.71
CA LEU A 342 -9.09 -21.44 -2.15
C LEU A 342 -8.18 -22.60 -2.52
N ALA A 343 -8.52 -23.33 -3.57
CA ALA A 343 -7.62 -24.32 -4.17
C ALA A 343 -7.77 -24.33 -5.70
N ILE A 344 -6.65 -24.56 -6.38
CA ILE A 344 -6.62 -24.73 -7.83
C ILE A 344 -7.09 -26.15 -8.15
N VAL A 345 -8.07 -26.27 -9.04
CA VAL A 345 -8.79 -27.52 -9.32
C VAL A 345 -8.44 -28.14 -10.67
N SER A 346 -7.70 -27.42 -11.50
CA SER A 346 -7.16 -27.89 -12.79
C SER A 346 -5.87 -27.11 -13.12
N PRO A 347 -4.94 -27.68 -13.92
CA PRO A 347 -3.78 -26.93 -14.40
C PRO A 347 -4.21 -25.62 -15.09
N PRO A 348 -3.46 -24.52 -14.87
CA PRO A 348 -3.70 -23.28 -15.61
C PRO A 348 -3.51 -23.47 -17.11
N TYR A 349 -4.23 -22.71 -17.92
CA TYR A 349 -4.06 -22.69 -19.37
C TYR A 349 -3.98 -21.25 -19.89
N THR A 350 -3.25 -21.06 -20.97
CA THR A 350 -3.08 -19.75 -21.60
C THR A 350 -4.22 -19.45 -22.55
N LEU A 351 -4.75 -18.23 -22.48
CA LEU A 351 -5.72 -17.69 -23.43
C LEU A 351 -5.03 -16.74 -24.41
N ALA A 352 -5.58 -16.63 -25.62
CA ALA A 352 -5.19 -15.59 -26.55
C ALA A 352 -5.52 -14.19 -25.96
N GLU A 353 -4.83 -13.14 -26.41
CA GLU A 353 -5.15 -11.79 -25.97
C GLU A 353 -6.53 -11.38 -26.49
N ASP A 354 -7.55 -11.44 -25.64
CA ASP A 354 -8.84 -10.86 -25.93
C ASP A 354 -8.74 -9.32 -25.89
N LEU A 355 -9.08 -8.67 -27.00
CA LEU A 355 -9.17 -7.23 -27.11
C LEU A 355 -10.48 -6.77 -26.43
N PHE A 356 -10.45 -6.38 -25.16
CA PHE A 356 -11.57 -5.72 -24.45
C PHE A 356 -11.96 -4.33 -25.02
N GLN A 357 -11.65 -4.07 -26.28
CA GLN A 357 -11.90 -2.80 -26.95
C GLN A 357 -13.27 -2.84 -27.65
N GLY A 358 -14.22 -2.06 -27.14
CA GLY A 358 -15.52 -1.85 -27.76
C GLY A 358 -15.69 -0.42 -28.27
N LYS A 359 -16.56 -0.21 -29.27
CA LYS A 359 -17.05 1.12 -29.63
C LYS A 359 -18.39 1.36 -28.97
N SER A 360 -18.59 2.55 -28.41
CA SER A 360 -19.87 3.03 -27.90
C SER A 360 -20.18 4.40 -28.48
N LYS A 361 -21.42 4.88 -28.34
CA LYS A 361 -21.79 6.23 -28.76
C LYS A 361 -21.03 7.26 -27.91
N SER A 362 -20.37 8.20 -28.56
CA SER A 362 -19.64 9.29 -27.90
C SER A 362 -20.58 10.30 -27.25
N PHE A 363 -20.10 10.95 -26.19
CA PHE A 363 -20.68 12.18 -25.68
C PHE A 363 -20.42 13.33 -26.67
N GLU A 364 -21.48 13.89 -27.23
CA GLU A 364 -21.42 14.94 -28.25
C GLU A 364 -21.91 16.27 -27.66
N ARG A 365 -21.43 17.39 -28.20
CA ARG A 365 -21.94 18.72 -27.82
C ARG A 365 -23.41 18.83 -28.21
N LYS A 366 -24.19 19.58 -27.43
CA LYS A 366 -25.57 19.88 -27.82
C LYS A 366 -25.61 20.70 -29.10
N THR A 367 -26.51 20.32 -30.02
CA THR A 367 -26.72 21.06 -31.26
C THR A 367 -27.50 22.37 -31.02
N VAL A 368 -27.62 23.20 -32.07
CA VAL A 368 -28.36 24.47 -32.01
C VAL A 368 -29.82 24.24 -31.62
N ASP A 369 -30.42 23.18 -32.15
CA ASP A 369 -31.85 22.88 -32.02
C ASP A 369 -32.24 22.26 -30.67
N GLN A 370 -31.25 21.76 -29.92
CA GLN A 370 -31.47 21.03 -28.66
C GLN A 370 -31.50 21.93 -27.42
N ALA A 371 -31.13 23.20 -27.54
CA ALA A 371 -31.07 24.10 -26.38
C ALA A 371 -31.25 25.58 -26.75
N LYS A 372 -31.92 26.32 -25.88
CA LYS A 372 -32.14 27.76 -26.03
C LYS A 372 -30.80 28.50 -25.95
N SER A 373 -30.47 29.28 -26.99
CA SER A 373 -29.25 30.09 -27.01
C SER A 373 -29.24 31.16 -25.92
N LEU A 374 -28.05 31.49 -25.43
CA LEU A 374 -27.86 32.63 -24.53
C LEU A 374 -27.89 33.96 -25.31
N PRO A 375 -28.25 35.08 -24.66
CA PRO A 375 -28.09 36.41 -25.23
C PRO A 375 -26.62 36.70 -25.56
N LYS A 376 -26.36 37.38 -26.68
CA LYS A 376 -25.00 37.68 -27.16
C LYS A 376 -24.12 38.38 -26.10
N GLN A 377 -24.70 39.28 -25.32
CA GLN A 377 -23.99 39.99 -24.26
C GLN A 377 -23.55 39.06 -23.12
N GLU A 378 -24.41 38.11 -22.73
CA GLU A 378 -24.05 37.10 -21.73
C GLU A 378 -22.96 36.18 -22.26
N MET A 379 -23.07 35.71 -23.50
CA MET A 379 -22.05 34.90 -24.15
C MET A 379 -20.68 35.59 -24.15
N LEU A 380 -20.60 36.85 -24.57
CA LEU A 380 -19.36 37.63 -24.56
C LEU A 380 -18.77 37.79 -23.15
N SER A 381 -19.61 37.92 -22.13
CA SER A 381 -19.14 38.02 -20.74
C SER A 381 -18.59 36.68 -20.23
N ILE A 382 -19.21 35.54 -20.59
CA ILE A 382 -18.72 34.20 -20.24
C ILE A 382 -17.40 33.93 -20.98
N GLN A 383 -17.29 34.32 -22.25
CA GLN A 383 -16.05 34.18 -23.04
C GLN A 383 -14.84 34.85 -22.38
N LYS A 384 -15.04 35.98 -21.69
CA LYS A 384 -13.98 36.64 -20.92
C LYS A 384 -13.67 35.95 -19.60
N PHE A 385 -14.66 35.31 -18.99
CA PHE A 385 -14.50 34.56 -17.75
C PHE A 385 -13.72 33.25 -17.94
N LEU A 386 -13.94 32.54 -19.04
CA LEU A 386 -13.37 31.20 -19.26
C LEU A 386 -11.84 31.13 -19.18
N PRO A 387 -11.06 32.04 -19.82
CA PRO A 387 -9.61 32.04 -19.66
C PRO A 387 -9.17 32.17 -18.21
N VAL A 388 -9.76 33.11 -17.47
CA VAL A 388 -9.42 33.35 -16.06
C VAL A 388 -9.76 32.12 -15.22
N PHE A 389 -10.94 31.53 -15.44
CA PHE A 389 -11.34 30.31 -14.73
C PHE A 389 -10.38 29.16 -15.01
N PHE A 390 -10.05 28.88 -16.28
CA PHE A 390 -9.21 27.75 -16.62
C PHE A 390 -7.73 27.94 -16.25
N ASP A 391 -7.23 29.18 -16.24
CA ASP A 391 -5.91 29.48 -15.68
C ASP A 391 -5.88 29.18 -14.17
N LYS A 392 -6.92 29.58 -13.43
CA LYS A 392 -7.04 29.27 -12.01
C LYS A 392 -7.22 27.77 -11.75
N TYR A 393 -8.04 27.09 -12.55
CA TYR A 393 -8.25 25.65 -12.51
C TYR A 393 -6.95 24.85 -12.71
N ALA A 394 -6.09 25.31 -13.63
CA ALA A 394 -4.82 24.64 -13.94
C ALA A 394 -3.72 24.93 -12.91
N LEU A 395 -3.57 26.20 -12.49
CA LEU A 395 -2.38 26.68 -11.76
C LEU A 395 -2.60 26.98 -10.27
N SER A 396 -3.83 27.22 -9.83
CA SER A 396 -4.08 27.79 -8.49
C SER A 396 -4.39 26.74 -7.43
N ASN A 397 -4.59 27.22 -6.20
CA ASN A 397 -4.95 26.41 -5.04
C ASN A 397 -6.47 26.41 -4.78
N GLU A 398 -6.90 25.59 -3.83
CA GLU A 398 -8.32 25.45 -3.46
C GLU A 398 -8.96 26.77 -3.00
N ILE A 399 -8.22 27.62 -2.26
CA ILE A 399 -8.73 28.88 -1.70
C ILE A 399 -9.08 29.85 -2.82
N ASP A 400 -8.18 30.04 -3.77
CA ASP A 400 -8.40 30.88 -4.94
C ASP A 400 -9.59 30.39 -5.76
N LEU A 401 -9.73 29.07 -5.91
CA LEU A 401 -10.77 28.49 -6.74
C LEU A 401 -12.15 28.53 -6.09
N LYS A 402 -12.24 28.54 -4.75
CA LYS A 402 -13.52 28.80 -4.02
C LYS A 402 -14.18 30.12 -4.39
N LEU A 403 -13.39 31.10 -4.84
CA LEU A 403 -13.89 32.39 -5.30
C LEU A 403 -14.58 32.31 -6.68
N LEU A 404 -14.30 31.26 -7.45
CA LEU A 404 -14.80 31.09 -8.82
C LEU A 404 -15.70 29.87 -8.99
N MET A 405 -15.70 28.90 -8.07
CA MET A 405 -16.54 27.72 -8.13
C MET A 405 -16.96 27.18 -6.77
N LYS A 406 -18.16 26.58 -6.75
CA LYS A 406 -18.81 26.07 -5.53
C LYS A 406 -18.09 24.89 -4.89
N HIS A 407 -17.61 23.98 -5.72
CA HIS A 407 -16.93 22.75 -5.31
C HIS A 407 -15.58 22.70 -6.01
N PRO A 408 -14.52 23.28 -5.42
CA PRO A 408 -13.19 23.37 -6.04
C PRO A 408 -12.67 22.04 -6.57
N GLU A 409 -12.31 22.01 -7.86
CA GLU A 409 -11.59 20.93 -8.52
C GLU A 409 -10.39 21.54 -9.24
N LEU A 410 -9.17 21.01 -9.07
CA LEU A 410 -7.94 21.60 -9.61
C LEU A 410 -7.02 20.55 -10.21
N MET A 411 -6.15 20.96 -11.15
CA MET A 411 -5.18 20.06 -11.81
C MET A 411 -3.86 19.86 -11.03
N GLY A 412 -3.67 20.55 -9.89
CA GLY A 412 -2.51 20.37 -9.04
C GLY A 412 -1.28 21.19 -9.41
N GLY A 413 -1.45 22.33 -10.11
CA GLY A 413 -0.40 23.35 -10.28
C GLY A 413 0.69 23.06 -11.33
N ASN A 414 0.76 21.83 -11.83
CA ASN A 414 1.75 21.40 -12.84
C ASN A 414 1.28 21.58 -14.29
N TYR A 415 0.13 22.23 -14.49
CA TYR A 415 -0.48 22.42 -15.80
C TYR A 415 -0.70 23.89 -16.07
N ARG A 416 -0.62 24.28 -17.34
CA ARG A 416 -1.07 25.59 -17.81
C ARG A 416 -2.03 25.44 -18.98
N VAL A 417 -2.92 26.40 -19.15
CA VAL A 417 -3.75 26.48 -20.35
C VAL A 417 -2.84 26.78 -21.54
N LYS A 418 -2.85 25.89 -22.55
CA LYS A 418 -2.16 26.12 -23.83
C LYS A 418 -3.07 26.80 -24.82
N SER A 419 -4.30 26.31 -24.93
CA SER A 419 -5.33 26.92 -25.77
C SER A 419 -6.73 26.58 -25.29
N LEU A 420 -7.64 27.53 -25.44
CA LEU A 420 -9.08 27.31 -25.34
C LEU A 420 -9.75 28.19 -26.39
N ASP A 421 -10.71 27.61 -27.10
CA ASP A 421 -11.49 28.35 -28.10
C ASP A 421 -12.86 28.69 -27.53
N ALA A 422 -12.91 29.81 -26.80
CA ALA A 422 -14.16 30.33 -26.25
C ALA A 422 -15.12 30.83 -27.35
N ASN A 423 -14.64 31.11 -28.56
CA ASN A 423 -15.49 31.59 -29.65
C ASN A 423 -16.33 30.45 -30.25
N ASN A 424 -15.74 29.26 -30.36
CA ASN A 424 -16.40 28.06 -30.87
C ASN A 424 -16.97 27.14 -29.78
N ALA A 425 -16.99 27.61 -28.53
CA ALA A 425 -17.69 26.94 -27.45
C ALA A 425 -19.21 27.01 -27.64
N ARG A 426 -19.92 26.02 -27.08
CA ARG A 426 -21.38 25.93 -27.18
C ARG A 426 -22.01 26.52 -25.92
N TYR A 427 -22.82 27.57 -26.10
CA TYR A 427 -23.48 28.29 -25.01
C TYR A 427 -24.99 28.11 -25.07
N TYR A 428 -25.61 27.78 -23.95
CA TYR A 428 -27.06 27.61 -23.87
C TYR A 428 -27.61 27.83 -22.47
N GLN A 429 -28.91 28.08 -22.39
CA GLN A 429 -29.65 28.12 -21.12
C GLN A 429 -30.16 26.72 -20.77
N ASP A 430 -29.93 26.28 -19.54
CA ASP A 430 -30.56 25.09 -18.97
C ASP A 430 -31.23 25.46 -17.64
N LYS A 431 -32.56 25.52 -17.63
CA LYS A 431 -33.36 26.03 -16.50
C LYS A 431 -32.89 27.44 -16.09
N SER A 432 -32.42 27.62 -14.85
CA SER A 432 -31.89 28.89 -14.32
C SER A 432 -30.42 29.13 -14.65
N ASN A 433 -29.70 28.12 -15.16
CA ASN A 433 -28.24 28.18 -15.28
C ASN A 433 -27.81 28.47 -16.71
N GLN A 434 -26.73 29.23 -16.84
CA GLN A 434 -26.03 29.46 -18.09
C GLN A 434 -25.00 28.36 -18.28
N VAL A 435 -25.08 27.62 -19.38
CA VAL A 435 -24.23 26.46 -19.62
C VAL A 435 -23.28 26.72 -20.77
N VAL A 436 -22.03 26.29 -20.60
CA VAL A 436 -21.03 26.28 -21.67
C VAL A 436 -20.39 24.91 -21.81
N GLN A 437 -20.27 24.45 -23.06
CA GLN A 437 -19.51 23.27 -23.44
C GLN A 437 -18.32 23.66 -24.32
N LEU A 438 -17.13 23.26 -23.90
CA LEU A 438 -15.90 23.59 -24.60
C LEU A 438 -14.84 22.53 -24.39
N MET A 439 -13.85 22.53 -25.26
CA MET A 439 -12.63 21.75 -25.11
C MET A 439 -11.49 22.70 -24.75
N VAL A 440 -10.70 22.33 -23.75
CA VAL A 440 -9.52 23.09 -23.32
C VAL A 440 -8.30 22.21 -23.51
N THR A 441 -7.24 22.77 -24.07
CA THR A 441 -5.95 22.08 -24.21
C THR A 441 -5.00 22.61 -23.16
N PHE A 442 -4.51 21.70 -22.33
CA PHE A 442 -3.53 21.97 -21.29
C PHE A 442 -2.15 21.48 -21.73
N GLU A 443 -1.13 22.19 -21.29
CA GLU A 443 0.26 21.75 -21.35
C GLU A 443 0.69 21.27 -19.96
N ASP A 444 1.24 20.07 -19.93
CA ASP A 444 1.90 19.50 -18.77
C ASP A 444 3.30 20.12 -18.66
N MET A 445 3.53 20.94 -17.64
CA MET A 445 4.80 21.64 -17.47
C MET A 445 5.94 20.72 -17.04
N VAL A 446 5.64 19.48 -16.61
CA VAL A 446 6.64 18.48 -16.20
C VAL A 446 7.17 17.72 -17.43
N THR A 447 6.28 17.34 -18.34
CA THR A 447 6.64 16.52 -19.52
C THR A 447 6.74 17.31 -20.82
N GLY A 448 6.22 18.54 -20.87
CA GLY A 448 6.05 19.33 -22.09
C GLY A 448 4.93 18.81 -23.02
N GLY A 449 4.24 17.74 -22.62
CA GLY A 449 3.15 17.15 -23.37
C GLY A 449 1.88 18.01 -23.34
N THR A 450 0.98 17.79 -24.29
CA THR A 450 -0.31 18.47 -24.33
C THR A 450 -1.46 17.49 -24.38
N ARG A 451 -2.54 17.81 -23.68
CA ARG A 451 -3.78 17.03 -23.70
C ARG A 451 -5.00 17.93 -23.77
N SER A 452 -6.05 17.46 -24.42
CA SER A 452 -7.32 18.17 -24.49
C SER A 452 -8.34 17.49 -23.61
N GLU A 453 -9.12 18.30 -22.88
CA GLU A 453 -10.19 17.84 -22.01
C GLU A 453 -11.49 18.56 -22.39
N ASN A 454 -12.60 17.82 -22.35
CA ASN A 454 -13.92 18.34 -22.65
C ASN A 454 -14.63 18.74 -21.35
N PHE A 455 -15.27 19.90 -21.34
CA PHE A 455 -15.96 20.42 -20.17
C PHE A 455 -17.41 20.78 -20.48
N THR A 456 -18.27 20.59 -19.48
CA THR A 456 -19.56 21.28 -19.36
C THR A 456 -19.60 22.05 -18.05
N LEU A 457 -19.71 23.38 -18.12
CA LEU A 457 -19.80 24.25 -16.93
C LEU A 457 -21.22 24.78 -16.81
N TYR A 458 -21.81 24.63 -15.62
CA TYR A 458 -23.02 25.33 -15.21
C TYR A 458 -22.64 26.57 -14.42
N LEU A 459 -22.98 27.73 -14.97
CA LEU A 459 -22.62 29.04 -14.45
C LEU A 459 -23.86 29.72 -13.85
N ILE A 460 -23.60 30.50 -12.82
CA ILE A 460 -24.56 31.42 -12.20
C ILE A 460 -23.92 32.82 -12.13
N LYS A 461 -24.76 33.86 -12.13
CA LYS A 461 -24.30 35.23 -11.91
C LYS A 461 -23.95 35.44 -10.44
N SER A 462 -22.86 36.15 -10.19
CA SER A 462 -22.36 36.59 -8.88
C SER A 462 -22.01 38.08 -8.96
N ASP A 463 -21.83 38.73 -7.80
CA ASP A 463 -21.50 40.16 -7.71
C ASP A 463 -20.23 40.52 -8.50
N ASN A 464 -19.28 39.58 -8.59
CA ASN A 464 -18.00 39.74 -9.29
C ASN A 464 -17.97 39.08 -10.69
N GLY A 465 -19.11 38.78 -11.29
CA GLY A 465 -19.22 38.22 -12.64
C GLY A 465 -19.84 36.82 -12.66
N TRP A 466 -19.11 35.84 -13.19
CA TRP A 466 -19.58 34.46 -13.31
C TRP A 466 -18.99 33.57 -12.24
N TYR A 467 -19.79 32.61 -11.78
CA TYR A 467 -19.40 31.62 -10.80
C TYR A 467 -19.83 30.23 -11.26
N VAL A 468 -18.96 29.23 -11.13
CA VAL A 468 -19.23 27.85 -11.55
C VAL A 468 -19.97 27.13 -10.42
N ASP A 469 -21.25 26.83 -10.63
CA ASP A 469 -22.05 26.01 -9.72
C ASP A 469 -21.71 24.51 -9.88
N LYS A 470 -21.49 24.05 -11.12
CA LYS A 470 -21.12 22.66 -11.43
C LYS A 470 -20.17 22.57 -12.61
N LEU A 471 -19.25 21.61 -12.55
CA LEU A 471 -18.30 21.27 -13.60
C LEU A 471 -18.41 19.77 -13.93
N TYR A 472 -18.30 19.43 -15.21
CA TYR A 472 -18.24 18.05 -15.70
C TYR A 472 -17.11 17.91 -16.72
N HIS A 473 -16.33 16.83 -16.63
CA HIS A 473 -15.21 16.50 -17.54
C HIS A 473 -15.66 15.77 -18.83
N TYR A 474 -16.85 16.10 -19.33
CA TYR A 474 -17.42 15.57 -20.58
C TYR A 474 -18.51 16.51 -21.12
N PHE A 475 -18.94 16.28 -22.37
CA PHE A 475 -20.12 16.94 -22.93
C PHE A 475 -21.40 16.27 -22.44
N LYS A 476 -22.08 16.93 -21.50
CA LYS A 476 -23.34 16.48 -20.90
C LYS A 476 -24.55 16.87 -21.75
#